data_AF-Q3IGY5-F1
#
_entry.id   AF-Q3IGY5-F1
#
_cell.length_a   1.000
_cell.length_b   1.000
_cell.length_c   1.000
_cell.angle_alpha   90.00
_cell.angle_beta   90.00
_cell.angle_gamma   90.00
#
_symmetry.space_group_name_H-M   'P 1'
#
loop_
_entity.id
_entity.type
_entity.pdbx_description
1 polymer ?
#
loop_
_entity_poly.entity_id
_entity_poly.type
_entity_poly.pdbx_seq_one_letter_code
_entity_poly.pdbx_strand_id
1 'polypeptide(L)' 'MDYYHGRYSSVQVVDDSGKSIRFAANYLRPYISSLGVRGRFRLILTPENKFIRLERVA' A
#
# COMPACT_ATOMS: atom_id res chain seq x y z
N MET A 1 0.31 -15.02 17.04
CA MET A 1 0.80 -13.92 16.18
C MET A 1 -0.42 -13.29 15.55
N ASP A 2 -0.83 -12.12 16.06
CA ASP A 2 -1.98 -11.39 15.56
C ASP A 2 -1.64 -10.73 14.23
N TYR A 3 -2.06 -11.37 13.14
CA TYR A 3 -1.99 -10.78 11.81
C TYR A 3 -3.03 -9.66 11.71
N TYR A 4 -2.81 -8.67 10.85
CA TYR A 4 -3.74 -7.57 10.66
C TYR A 4 -5.14 -8.06 10.21
N HIS A 5 -6.18 -7.85 11.04
CA HIS A 5 -7.56 -8.33 10.79
C HIS A 5 -8.37 -7.46 9.80
N GLY A 6 -7.75 -6.50 9.09
CA GLY A 6 -8.47 -5.74 8.05
C GLY A 6 -9.39 -4.62 8.57
N ARG A 7 -9.13 -4.06 9.76
CA ARG A 7 -9.98 -3.03 10.38
C ARG A 7 -10.05 -1.70 9.60
N TYR A 8 -9.01 -1.37 8.84
CA TYR A 8 -8.96 -0.16 8.01
C TYR A 8 -9.18 -0.50 6.53
N SER A 9 -10.08 0.25 5.88
CA SER A 9 -10.47 0.08 4.47
C SER A 9 -9.52 0.79 3.49
N SER A 10 -8.81 1.82 3.94
CA SER A 10 -7.87 2.58 3.13
C SER A 10 -6.60 2.91 3.89
N VAL A 11 -5.50 3.07 3.16
CA VAL A 11 -4.22 3.56 3.64
C VAL A 11 -3.87 4.85 2.91
N GLN A 12 -3.27 5.80 3.64
CA GLN A 12 -2.74 7.03 3.09
C GLN A 12 -1.21 6.98 3.23
N VAL A 13 -0.52 7.23 2.12
CA VAL A 13 0.95 7.25 2.05
C VAL A 13 1.39 8.59 1.46
N VAL A 14 2.62 8.98 1.76
CA VAL A 14 3.27 10.14 1.16
C VAL A 14 4.40 9.60 0.29
N ASP A 15 4.41 9.95 -1.00
CA ASP A 15 5.52 9.60 -1.86
C ASP A 15 6.75 10.49 -1.58
N ASP A 16 7.87 10.16 -2.20
CA ASP A 16 9.14 10.87 -1.99
C ASP A 16 9.07 12.36 -2.38
N SER A 17 8.12 12.74 -3.24
CA SER A 17 7.88 14.12 -3.69
C SER A 17 6.91 14.89 -2.78
N GLY A 18 6.41 14.26 -1.71
CA GLY A 18 5.43 14.86 -0.79
C GLY A 18 3.97 14.70 -1.22
N LYS A 19 3.68 13.97 -2.31
CA LYS A 19 2.32 13.72 -2.77
C LYS A 19 1.64 12.69 -1.87
N SER A 20 0.49 13.06 -1.33
CA SER A 20 -0.35 12.14 -0.56
C SER A 20 -1.20 11.27 -1.50
N ILE A 21 -1.13 9.96 -1.31
CA ILE A 21 -1.86 8.97 -2.09
C ILE A 21 -2.70 8.11 -1.14
N ARG A 22 -3.98 7.93 -1.45
CA ARG A 22 -4.88 7.03 -0.73
C ARG A 22 -5.30 5.88 -1.61
N PHE A 23 -5.18 4.66 -1.11
CA PHE A 23 -5.64 3.47 -1.81
C PHE A 23 -6.19 2.43 -0.83
N ALA A 24 -6.88 1.42 -1.36
CA ALA A 24 -7.52 0.39 -0.54
C ALA A 24 -6.47 -0.45 0.20
N ALA A 25 -6.65 -0.63 1.52
CA ALA A 25 -5.69 -1.31 2.37
C ALA A 25 -5.51 -2.79 2.01
N ASN A 26 -6.49 -3.39 1.32
CA ASN A 26 -6.44 -4.77 0.85
C ASN A 26 -5.25 -5.04 -0.10
N TYR A 27 -4.78 -4.03 -0.86
CA TYR A 27 -3.64 -4.18 -1.76
C TYR A 27 -2.32 -4.42 -1.01
N LEU A 28 -2.26 -4.09 0.29
CA LEU A 28 -1.11 -4.36 1.14
C LEU A 28 -1.11 -5.75 1.77
N ARG A 29 -2.23 -6.48 1.75
CA ARG A 29 -2.36 -7.79 2.43
C ARG A 29 -1.22 -8.77 2.13
N PRO A 30 -0.73 -8.93 0.88
CA PRO A 30 0.38 -9.83 0.58
C PRO A 30 1.71 -9.42 1.23
N TYR A 31 1.84 -8.17 1.66
CA TYR A 31 3.06 -7.58 2.20
C TYR A 31 3.01 -7.37 3.73
N ILE A 32 1.95 -7.84 4.39
CA ILE A 32 1.80 -7.72 5.85
C ILE A 32 2.66 -8.79 6.52
N SER A 33 3.57 -8.35 7.39
CA SER A 33 4.31 -9.20 8.31
C SER A 33 3.84 -9.01 9.75
N SER A 34 4.36 -9.82 10.68
CA SER A 34 4.17 -9.62 12.13
C SER A 34 4.71 -8.26 12.62
N LEU A 35 5.62 -7.64 11.87
CA LEU A 35 6.17 -6.30 12.13
C LEU A 35 5.39 -5.19 11.38
N GLY A 36 4.30 -5.53 10.70
CA GLY A 36 3.53 -4.63 9.83
C GLY A 36 4.03 -4.61 8.38
N VAL A 37 3.77 -3.49 7.69
CA VAL A 37 4.20 -3.24 6.30
C VAL A 37 5.41 -2.32 6.32
N ARG A 38 6.52 -2.76 5.73
CA ARG A 38 7.78 -2.01 5.67
C ARG A 38 8.43 -2.19 4.30
N GLY A 39 9.15 -1.16 3.84
CA GLY A 39 9.89 -1.18 2.58
C GLY A 39 9.47 -0.06 1.63
N ARG A 40 10.03 -0.10 0.42
CA ARG A 40 9.64 0.79 -0.67
C ARG A 40 8.68 0.07 -1.60
N PHE A 41 7.62 0.78 -1.98
CA PHE A 41 6.59 0.26 -2.86
C PHE A 41 6.46 1.13 -4.10
N ARG A 42 6.28 0.49 -5.24
CA ARG A 42 5.90 1.12 -6.50
C ARG A 42 4.40 0.91 -6.71
N LEU A 43 3.67 2.01 -6.76
CA LEU A 43 2.26 2.03 -7.10
C LEU A 43 2.12 2.31 -8.60
N ILE A 44 1.58 1.35 -9.34
CA ILE A 44 1.32 1.47 -10.78
C ILE A 44 -0.15 1.80 -10.95
N LEU A 45 -0.43 2.90 -11.65
CA LEU A 45 -1.77 3.39 -11.94
C LEU A 45 -1.99 3.49 -13.46
N THR A 46 -3.25 3.48 -13.88
CA THR A 46 -3.63 3.87 -15.25
C THR A 46 -3.47 5.39 -15.42
N PRO A 47 -3.48 5.90 -16.67
CA PRO A 47 -3.53 7.34 -16.93
C PRO A 47 -4.71 8.06 -16.24
N GLU A 48 -5.81 7.35 -15.98
CA GLU A 48 -6.98 7.84 -15.26
C GLU A 48 -6.85 7.70 -13.71
N ASN A 49 -5.64 7.44 -13.20
CA ASN A 49 -5.35 7.20 -11.77
C ASN A 49 -6.05 5.97 -11.15
N LYS A 50 -6.46 4.98 -11.97
CA LYS A 50 -7.01 3.71 -11.45
C LYS A 50 -5.88 2.77 -11.03
N PHE A 51 -6.08 2.02 -9.95
CA PHE A 51 -5.09 1.05 -9.47
C PHE A 51 -4.83 -0.07 -10.50
N ILE A 52 -3.55 -0.34 -10.81
CA ILE A 52 -3.13 -1.52 -11.60
C ILE A 52 -2.47 -2.55 -10.70
N ARG A 53 -1.38 -2.17 -10.01
CA ARG A 53 -0.64 -3.09 -9.13
C ARG A 53 0.20 -2.32 -8.11
N LEU A 54 0.44 -2.99 -6.98
CA LEU A 54 1.41 -2.57 -5.97
C LEU A 54 2.56 -3.58 -5.95
N GLU A 55 3.79 -3.09 -6.09
CA GLU A 55 4.99 -3.92 -6.09
C GLU A 55 5.97 -3.46 -5.01
N ARG A 56 6.58 -4.40 -4.30
CA ARG A 56 7.69 -4.09 -3.40
C ARG A 56 8.98 -4.00 -4.22
N VAL A 57 9.73 -2.91 -4.07
CA VAL A 57 10.97 -2.66 -4.84
C VAL A 57 12.25 -2.85 -4.01
N ALA A 58 12.13 -3.01 -2.69
CA ALA A 58 13.19 -3.43 -1.75
C ALA A 58 12.58 -3.97 -0.45
#